data_AF-A0A0G1DM47-F1
#
_entry.id   AF-A0A0G1DM47-F1
#
_cell.length_a   1.000
_cell.length_b   1.000
_cell.length_c   1.000
_cell.angle_alpha   90.00
_cell.angle_beta   90.00
_cell.angle_gamma   90.00
#
_symmetry.space_group_name_H-M   'P 1'
#
loop_
_entity.id
_entity.type
_entity.pdbx_description
1 polymer ?
#
loop_
_entity_poly.entity_id
_entity_poly.type
_entity_poly.pdbx_seq_one_letter_code
_entity_poly.pdbx_strand_id
1 'polypeptide(L)' 'MSKNQLKLTKLERKQTLSLFLRLGIYRSWSPRSYAVFERHLNKADDESLPMGERVRAANKIDQMFYRRMKKHEQNK' A
#
# COMPACT_ATOMS: atom_id res chain seq x y z
N MET A 1 -35.92 -1.12 14.58
CA MET A 1 -34.54 -0.58 14.63
C MET A 1 -34.08 -0.29 13.21
N SER A 2 -34.01 0.99 12.81
CA SER A 2 -33.46 1.38 11.51
C SER A 2 -31.97 1.05 11.50
N LYS A 3 -31.55 0.08 10.68
CA LYS A 3 -30.14 -0.10 10.35
C LYS A 3 -29.77 1.09 9.44
N ASN A 4 -29.39 2.21 10.04
CA ASN A 4 -28.75 3.30 9.32
C ASN A 4 -27.44 2.73 8.72
N GLN A 5 -27.52 2.23 7.48
CA GLN A 5 -26.34 1.95 6.69
C GLN A 5 -25.63 3.28 6.50
N LEU A 6 -24.61 3.54 7.32
CA LEU A 6 -23.73 4.68 7.15
C LEU A 6 -23.10 4.56 5.76
N LYS A 7 -23.64 5.30 4.79
CA LYS A 7 -23.08 5.34 3.44
C LYS A 7 -21.82 6.17 3.51
N LEU A 8 -20.67 5.50 3.55
CA LEU A 8 -19.37 6.15 3.43
C LEU A 8 -19.33 7.03 2.17
N THR A 9 -18.77 8.22 2.31
CA THR A 9 -18.44 9.13 1.21
C THR A 9 -17.37 8.53 0.31
N LYS A 10 -17.19 9.10 -0.89
CA LYS A 10 -16.17 8.64 -1.85
C LYS A 10 -14.75 8.70 -1.27
N LEU A 11 -14.45 9.71 -0.45
CA LEU A 11 -13.14 9.89 0.18
C LEU A 11 -12.91 8.82 1.26
N GLU A 12 -13.88 8.60 2.15
CA GLU A 12 -13.78 7.61 3.22
C GLU A 12 -13.64 6.19 2.66
N ARG A 13 -14.33 5.87 1.55
CA ARG A 13 -14.14 4.58 0.86
C ARG A 13 -12.71 4.38 0.37
N LYS A 14 -12.11 5.40 -0.23
CA LYS A 14 -10.71 5.34 -0.68
C LYS A 14 -9.75 5.15 0.49
N GLN A 15 -9.93 5.88 1.58
CA GLN A 15 -9.11 5.75 2.79
C GLN A 15 -9.26 4.35 3.40
N THR A 16 -10.49 3.84 3.47
CA THR A 16 -10.79 2.50 3.99
C THR A 16 -10.14 1.40 3.15
N LEU A 17 -10.23 1.48 1.82
CA LEU A 17 -9.56 0.55 0.92
C LEU A 17 -8.04 0.59 1.08
N SER A 18 -7.46 1.79 1.16
CA SER A 18 -6.02 1.96 1.41
C SER A 18 -5.60 1.31 2.72
N LEU A 19 -6.37 1.52 3.80
CA LEU A 19 -6.12 0.89 5.09
C LEU A 19 -6.18 -0.64 5.02
N PHE A 20 -7.21 -1.21 4.38
CA PHE A 20 -7.33 -2.66 4.22
C PHE A 20 -6.15 -3.25 3.43
N LEU A 21 -5.70 -2.59 2.36
CA LEU A 21 -4.54 -3.02 1.60
C LEU A 21 -3.27 -2.99 2.47
N ARG A 22 -3.03 -1.91 3.23
CA ARG A 22 -1.89 -1.80 4.15
C ARG A 22 -1.90 -2.92 5.20
N LEU A 23 -3.06 -3.21 5.79
CA LEU A 23 -3.22 -4.31 6.76
C LEU A 23 -2.95 -5.69 6.13
N GLY A 24 -3.43 -5.93 4.90
CA GLY A 24 -3.18 -7.17 4.17
C GLY A 24 -1.69 -7.38 3.88
N ILE A 25 -0.99 -6.31 3.49
CA ILE A 25 0.45 -6.30 3.28
C ILE A 25 1.17 -6.57 4.61
N TYR A 26 0.84 -5.86 5.69
CA TYR A 26 1.44 -6.08 7.01
C TYR A 26 1.36 -7.54 7.46
N ARG A 27 0.20 -8.18 7.30
CA ARG A 27 0.02 -9.60 7.66
C ARG A 27 0.85 -10.55 6.80
N SER A 28 1.15 -10.17 5.56
CA SER A 28 1.83 -11.03 4.58
C SER A 28 3.34 -10.73 4.46
N TRP A 29 3.82 -9.69 5.15
CA TRP A 29 5.18 -9.17 5.03
C TRP A 29 5.86 -9.22 6.40
N SER A 30 7.15 -9.54 6.44
CA SER A 30 7.91 -9.41 7.68
C SER A 30 7.92 -7.92 8.12
N PRO A 31 8.00 -7.63 9.43
CA PRO A 31 8.00 -6.25 9.93
C PRO A 31 9.04 -5.36 9.25
N ARG A 32 10.23 -5.90 8.99
CA ARG A 32 11.31 -5.19 8.29
C ARG A 32 10.93 -4.85 6.84
N SER A 33 10.36 -5.79 6.09
CA SER A 33 9.91 -5.52 4.72
C SER A 33 8.76 -4.53 4.69
N TYR A 34 7.84 -4.62 5.65
CA TYR A 34 6.72 -3.70 5.77
C TYR A 34 7.21 -2.26 6.05
N ALA A 35 8.14 -2.07 6.99
CA ALA A 35 8.71 -0.75 7.28
C ALA A 35 9.38 -0.11 6.06
N VAL A 36 10.07 -0.91 5.23
CA VAL A 36 10.65 -0.42 3.97
C VAL A 36 9.56 -0.02 2.96
N PHE A 37 8.50 -0.82 2.84
CA PHE A 37 7.35 -0.50 2.00
C PHE A 37 6.68 0.80 2.45
N GLU A 38 6.39 0.94 3.74
CA GLU A 38 5.73 2.12 4.30
C GLU A 38 6.56 3.39 4.10
N ARG A 39 7.90 3.30 4.25
CA ARG A 39 8.80 4.40 3.93
C ARG A 39 8.71 4.84 2.47
N HIS A 40 8.65 3.89 1.53
CA HIS A 40 8.50 4.22 0.12
C HIS A 40 7.10 4.75 -0.21
N LEU A 41 6.07 4.22 0.45
CA LEU A 41 4.69 4.69 0.28
C LEU A 41 4.57 6.15 0.72
N ASN A 42 5.07 6.49 1.90
CA ASN A 42 5.06 7.87 2.40
C ASN A 42 5.82 8.80 1.45
N LYS A 43 6.95 8.36 0.88
CA LYS A 43 7.69 9.15 -0.12
C LYS A 43 6.96 9.31 -1.44
N ALA A 44 6.18 8.33 -1.87
CA ALA A 44 5.41 8.42 -3.10
C ALA A 44 4.24 9.40 -2.96
N ASP A 45 3.63 9.45 -1.78
CA ASP A 45 2.50 10.31 -1.44
C ASP A 45 2.90 11.74 -1.00
N ASP A 46 4.19 11.98 -0.72
CA ASP A 46 4.68 13.28 -0.24
C ASP A 46 4.85 14.29 -1.37
N GLU A 47 3.83 15.14 -1.56
CA GLU A 47 3.80 16.19 -2.59
C GLU A 47 4.89 17.27 -2.43
N SER A 48 5.53 17.37 -1.25
CA SER A 48 6.66 18.28 -1.06
C SER A 48 7.94 17.80 -1.77
N LEU A 49 8.00 16.51 -2.14
CA LEU A 49 9.14 15.93 -2.84
C LEU A 49 9.09 16.16 -4.35
N PRO A 50 10.27 16.29 -5.00
CA PRO A 50 10.35 16.34 -6.46
C PRO A 50 9.65 15.15 -7.11
N MET A 51 8.96 15.37 -8.24
CA MET A 51 8.24 14.32 -8.96
C MET A 51 9.12 13.09 -9.23
N GLY A 52 10.39 13.29 -9.61
CA GLY A 52 11.33 12.20 -9.84
C GLY A 52 11.58 11.34 -8.58
N GLU A 53 11.56 11.91 -7.38
CA GLU A 53 11.68 11.15 -6.13
C GLU A 53 10.43 10.34 -5.82
N ARG A 54 9.25 10.94 -5.99
CA ARG A 54 7.97 10.25 -5.82
C ARG A 54 7.84 9.06 -6.77
N VAL A 55 8.16 9.26 -8.06
CA VAL A 55 8.16 8.20 -9.08
C VAL A 55 9.18 7.11 -8.75
N ARG A 56 10.39 7.47 -8.30
CA ARG A 56 11.37 6.47 -7.84
C ARG A 56 10.86 5.66 -6.64
N ALA A 57 10.16 6.28 -5.71
CA ALA A 57 9.57 5.61 -4.56
C ALA A 57 8.45 4.65 -4.99
N ALA A 58 7.55 5.07 -5.89
CA ALA A 58 6.53 4.20 -6.49
C ALA A 58 7.15 2.99 -7.20
N ASN A 59 8.17 3.20 -8.04
CA ASN A 59 8.88 2.10 -8.73
C ASN A 59 9.52 1.11 -7.75
N LYS A 60 9.96 1.55 -6.56
CA LYS A 60 10.48 0.65 -5.53
C LYS A 60 9.38 -0.22 -4.94
N ILE A 61 8.19 0.32 -4.71
CA ILE A 61 7.02 -0.43 -4.26
C ILE A 61 6.69 -1.52 -5.30
N ASP A 62 6.61 -1.18 -6.57
CA ASP A 62 6.32 -2.13 -7.66
C ASP A 62 7.36 -3.26 -7.72
N GLN A 63 8.65 -2.94 -7.58
CA GLN A 63 9.72 -3.94 -7.52
C GLN A 63 9.55 -4.90 -6.33
N MET A 64 9.11 -4.42 -5.18
CA MET A 64 8.88 -5.26 -4.00
C MET A 64 7.71 -6.23 -4.23
N PHE A 65 6.62 -5.77 -4.83
CA PHE A 65 5.49 -6.63 -5.20
C PHE A 65 5.89 -7.67 -6.26
N TYR A 66 6.53 -7.23 -7.34
CA TYR A 66 6.96 -8.11 -8.42
C TYR A 66 7.85 -9.26 -7.92
N ARG A 67 8.85 -8.97 -7.08
CA ARG A 67 9.73 -10.00 -6.50
C ARG A 67 8.97 -11.02 -5.66
N ARG A 68 7.94 -10.58 -4.94
CA ARG A 68 7.12 -11.47 -4.10
C ARG A 68 6.16 -12.32 -4.92
N MET A 69 5.51 -11.74 -5.93
CA MET A 69 4.64 -12.47 -6.85
C MET A 69 5.45 -13.57 -7.56
N LYS A 70 6.63 -13.23 -8.09
CA LYS A 70 7.52 -14.18 -8.73
C LYS A 70 7.98 -15.30 -7.80
N LYS A 71 8.32 -15.00 -6.54
CA LYS A 71 8.66 -16.02 -5.54
C LYS A 71 7.48 -16.95 -5.25
N HIS A 72 6.27 -16.42 -5.20
CA HIS A 72 5.06 -17.21 -4.97
C HIS A 72 4.73 -18.13 -6.17
N GLU A 73 4.95 -17.66 -7.40
CA GLU A 73 4.82 -18.49 -8.61
C GLU A 73 5.83 -19.65 -8.64
N GLN A 74 7.07 -19.42 -8.19
CA GLN A 74 8.14 -20.43 -8.17
C GLN A 74 7.99 -21.48 -7.05
N ASN A 75 7.21 -21.18 -6.01
CA ASN A 75 6.96 -22.07 -4.88
C ASN A 75 5.68 -22.92 -5.05
N LYS A 76 4.96 -22.75 -6.16
CA LYS A 76 3.81 -23.58 -6.55
C LYS A 76 4.27 -24.71 -7.45
#